data_AF-A0A3N5KZF8-F1
#
_entry.id   AF-A0A3N5KZF8-F1
#
_cell.length_a   1.000
_cell.length_b   1.000
_cell.length_c   1.000
_cell.angle_alpha   90.00
_cell.angle_beta   90.00
_cell.angle_gamma   90.00
#
_symmetry.space_group_name_H-M   'P 1'
#
loop_
_entity.id
_entity.type
_entity.pdbx_description
1 polymer ?
#
loop_
_entity_poly.entity_id
_entity_poly.type
_entity_poly.pdbx_seq_one_letter_code
_entity_poly.pdbx_strand_id
1 'polypeptide(L)' 'FRVKPWFLSDHFSLLDAAAAPILWRLRRWQVELPAAGAQAIERYAQRAFAHPAFRSSLSPAEQGMRE' A
#
# COMPACT_ATOMS: atom_id res chain seq x y z
N PHE A 1 -4.88 6.54 10.30
CA PHE A 1 -3.98 7.36 9.46
C PHE A 1 -4.00 8.86 9.73
N ARG A 2 -4.92 9.43 10.53
CA ARG A 2 -5.06 10.89 10.64
C ARG A 2 -4.02 11.59 11.53
N VAL A 3 -3.19 10.83 12.25
CA VAL A 3 -2.18 11.38 13.19
C VAL A 3 -0.75 11.12 12.71
N LYS A 4 -0.50 10.04 11.95
CA LYS A 4 0.84 9.64 11.53
C LYS A 4 0.86 9.23 10.04
N PRO A 5 1.92 9.60 9.29
CA PRO A 5 2.04 9.37 7.85
C PRO A 5 2.21 7.89 7.47
N TRP A 6 2.83 7.10 8.36
CA TRP A 6 3.05 5.67 8.23
C TRP A 6 2.33 4.93 9.37
N PHE A 7 2.26 3.61 9.29
CA PHE A 7 1.49 2.81 10.23
C PHE A 7 2.06 2.95 11.65
N LEU A 8 1.34 3.71 12.49
CA LEU A 8 1.73 4.07 13.87
C LEU A 8 3.08 4.80 14.00
N SER A 9 3.65 5.31 12.90
CA SER A 9 5.00 5.89 12.86
C SER A 9 5.08 7.13 11.96
N ASP A 10 6.02 8.02 12.28
CA ASP A 10 6.37 9.16 11.42
C ASP A 10 7.35 8.77 10.30
N HIS A 11 7.96 7.59 10.42
CA HIS A 11 8.91 7.00 9.46
C HIS A 11 8.40 5.67 8.92
N PHE A 12 8.77 5.35 7.69
CA PHE A 12 8.47 4.05 7.08
C PHE A 12 9.10 2.92 7.90
N SER A 13 8.35 1.84 8.10
CA SER A 13 8.73 0.73 8.97
C SER A 13 8.41 -0.63 8.35
N LEU A 14 8.78 -1.71 9.04
CA LEU A 14 8.44 -3.07 8.64
C LEU A 14 6.93 -3.31 8.55
N LEU A 15 6.12 -2.60 9.35
CA LEU A 15 4.65 -2.70 9.26
C LEU A 15 4.16 -2.21 7.89
N ASP A 16 4.73 -1.12 7.39
CA ASP A 16 4.38 -0.57 6.09
C ASP A 16 4.84 -1.50 4.96
N ALA A 17 6.07 -2.04 5.08
CA ALA A 17 6.62 -3.01 4.14
C ALA A 17 5.79 -4.31 4.08
N ALA A 18 5.23 -4.76 5.20
CA ALA A 18 4.36 -5.93 5.25
C ALA A 18 2.95 -5.65 4.71
N ALA A 19 2.41 -4.45 4.94
CA ALA A 19 1.08 -4.07 4.49
C ALA A 19 1.00 -3.74 2.99
N ALA A 20 2.02 -3.09 2.43
CA ALA A 20 2.01 -2.62 1.05
C ALA A 20 1.75 -3.75 0.01
N PRO A 21 2.37 -4.95 0.11
CA PRO A 21 2.10 -6.05 -0.82
C PRO A 21 0.64 -6.53 -0.80
N ILE A 22 -0.02 -6.48 0.36
CA ILE A 22 -1.45 -6.83 0.51
C ILE A 22 -2.30 -5.79 -0.22
N LEU A 23 -2.06 -4.50 0.05
CA LEU A 23 -2.76 -3.40 -0.59
C LEU A 23 -2.56 -3.37 -2.12
N TRP A 24 -1.37 -3.77 -2.58
CA TRP A 24 -1.05 -3.86 -4.00
C TRP A 24 -1.97 -4.84 -4.74
N ARG A 25 -2.32 -5.95 -4.08
CA ARG A 25 -3.06 -7.09 -4.65
C ARG A 25 -4.59 -7.01 -4.55
N LEU A 26 -5.15 -6.07 -3.79
CA LEU A 26 -6.61 -6.01 -3.54
C LEU A 26 -7.45 -6.07 -4.82
N ARG A 27 -7.07 -5.31 -5.86
CA ARG A 27 -7.76 -5.31 -7.17
C ARG A 27 -7.76 -6.69 -7.81
N ARG A 28 -6.63 -7.41 -7.72
CA ARG A 28 -6.48 -8.77 -8.29
C ARG A 28 -7.26 -9.81 -7.50
N TRP A 29 -7.47 -9.59 -6.20
CA TRP A 29 -8.28 -10.43 -5.32
C TRP A 29 -9.76 -10.05 -5.30
N GLN A 30 -10.17 -9.03 -6.05
CA GLN A 30 -11.55 -8.54 -6.08
C GLN A 30 -12.06 -8.16 -4.67
N VAL A 31 -11.16 -7.65 -3.83
CA VAL A 31 -11.50 -7.14 -2.50
C VAL A 31 -11.79 -5.65 -2.60
N GLU A 32 -13.04 -5.27 -2.36
CA GLU A 32 -13.46 -3.88 -2.30
C GLU A 32 -13.33 -3.33 -0.88
N LEU A 33 -12.80 -2.11 -0.76
CA LEU A 33 -12.71 -1.44 0.53
C LEU A 33 -14.08 -0.82 0.89
N PRO A 34 -14.52 -0.91 2.16
CA PRO A 34 -15.70 -0.19 2.61
C PRO A 34 -15.58 1.31 2.35
N ALA A 35 -16.68 1.94 1.91
CA ALA A 35 -16.70 3.38 1.61
C ALA A 35 -16.18 4.23 2.78
N ALA A 36 -16.47 3.80 4.01
CA ALA A 36 -15.88 4.35 5.22
C ALA A 36 -14.38 4.02 5.30
N GLY A 37 -13.54 5.00 4.99
CA GLY A 37 -12.09 4.90 5.15
C GLY A 37 -11.32 4.43 3.91
N ALA A 38 -12.00 4.00 2.84
CA ALA A 38 -11.37 3.64 1.56
C ALA A 38 -10.39 4.73 1.08
N GLN A 39 -10.81 5.99 1.08
CA GLN A 39 -9.96 7.10 0.63
C GLN A 39 -8.69 7.28 1.49
N ALA A 40 -8.75 7.00 2.79
CA ALA A 40 -7.59 7.10 3.67
C ALA A 40 -6.60 5.95 3.41
N ILE A 41 -7.12 4.74 3.18
CA ILE A 41 -6.33 3.56 2.82
C ILE A 41 -5.68 3.76 1.45
N GLU A 42 -6.41 4.25 0.45
CA GLU A 42 -5.89 4.52 -0.89
C GLU A 42 -4.74 5.55 -0.86
N ARG A 43 -4.90 6.65 -0.13
CA ARG A 43 -3.82 7.64 0.03
C ARG A 43 -2.57 7.06 0.70
N TYR A 44 -2.75 6.18 1.68
CA TYR A 44 -1.64 5.48 2.34
C TYR A 44 -0.97 4.49 1.36
N ALA A 45 -1.78 3.69 0.65
CA ALA A 45 -1.32 2.71 -0.33
C ALA A 45 -0.48 3.38 -1.43
N GLN A 46 -0.97 4.46 -2.03
CA GLN A 46 -0.25 5.22 -3.04
C GLN A 46 1.11 5.72 -2.55
N ARG A 47 1.20 6.16 -1.29
CA ARG A 47 2.47 6.60 -0.69
C ARG A 47 3.44 5.46 -0.50
N ALA A 48 2.97 4.31 -0.02
CA ALA A 48 3.79 3.11 0.12
C ALA A 48 4.26 2.61 -1.25
N PHE A 49 3.41 2.66 -2.28
CA PHE A 49 3.75 2.24 -3.64
C PHE A 49 4.76 3.15 -4.33
N ALA A 50 4.74 4.44 -4.00
CA ALA A 50 5.73 5.40 -4.49
C ALA A 50 7.10 5.25 -3.80
N HIS A 51 7.19 4.53 -2.68
CA HIS A 51 8.44 4.35 -1.95
C HIS A 51 9.47 3.57 -2.79
N PRO A 52 10.72 4.07 -2.94
CA PRO A 52 11.72 3.42 -3.80
C PRO A 52 11.97 1.95 -3.46
N ALA A 53 12.08 1.64 -2.16
CA ALA A 53 12.31 0.26 -1.70
C ALA A 53 11.15 -0.68 -2.06
N PHE A 54 9.91 -0.18 -2.05
CA PHE A 54 8.76 -0.98 -2.47
C PHE A 54 8.80 -1.24 -3.97
N ARG A 55 9.03 -0.20 -4.78
CA ARG A 55 9.14 -0.33 -6.24
C ARG A 55 10.24 -1.31 -6.65
N SER A 56 11.41 -1.25 -6.00
CA SER A 56 12.51 -2.18 -6.28
C SER A 56 12.23 -3.61 -5.80
N SER A 57 11.30 -3.81 -4.86
CA SER A 57 10.94 -5.14 -4.35
C SER A 57 9.97 -5.90 -5.25
N LEU A 58 9.26 -5.21 -6.16
CA LEU A 58 8.26 -5.83 -7.02
C LEU A 58 8.94 -6.67 -8.11
N SER A 59 8.57 -7.95 -8.18
CA SER A 59 8.85 -8.80 -9.32
C SER A 59 8.11 -8.33 -10.58
N PRO A 60 8.56 -8.73 -11.80
CA PRO A 60 7.85 -8.38 -13.04
C PRO A 60 6.37 -8.78 -13.03
N ALA A 61 6.06 -9.94 -12.44
CA ALA A 61 4.67 -10.42 -12.31
C ALA A 61 3.83 -9.52 -11.39
N GLU A 62 4.42 -8.93 -10.35
CA GLU A 62 3.72 -8.01 -9.45
C GLU A 62 3.56 -6.64 -10.09
N GLN A 63 4.54 -6.14 -10.85
CA GLN A 63 4.43 -4.87 -11.57
C GLN A 63 3.22 -4.88 -12.51
N GLY A 64 3.04 -5.96 -13.27
CA GLY A 64 1.89 -6.14 -14.17
C GLY A 64 0.53 -6.32 -13.48
N MET A 65 0.44 -6.37 -12.15
CA MET A 65 -0.85 -6.45 -11.44
C MET A 65 -1.62 -5.13 -11.44
N ARG A 66 -0.95 -4.02 -11.74
CA ARG A 66 -1.52 -2.65 -11.70
C ARG A 66 -1.27 -1.82 -12.95
N GLU A 67 -0.62 -2.39 -13.97
CA GLU A 67 -0.67 -1.89 -15.35
C GLU A 67 -2.06 -2.16 -15.96
#